data_AF-A0A7C9AHP9-F1
#
_entry.id   AF-A0A7C9AHP9-F1
#
_cell.length_a   1.000
_cell.length_b   1.000
_cell.length_c   1.000
_cell.angle_alpha   90.00
_cell.angle_beta   90.00
_cell.angle_gamma   90.00
#
_symmetry.space_group_name_H-M   'P 1'
#
loop_
_entity.id
_entity.type
_entity.pdbx_description
1 polymer ?
#
loop_
_entity_poly.entity_id
_entity_poly.type
_entity_poly.pdbx_seq_one_letter_code
_entity_poly.pdbx_strand_id
1 'polypeptide(L)'
;RGRLVSILNLAFPRRKSVEKKYESEAIIKQTQGSFRSHGVKRGMCYTLHKVELIRPMVEAVGWPLLATFSVIMEEGDNKSRVLLCMEGFKAGIHITHVLEMDTMRYAFLTSLVRFTFLHASRQMRGKNVEALRTLLELCDSDTNSLMDSWNAVLECVSRLEHITSHPSITATVMMG
;
A
#
# COMPACT_ATOMS: atom_id res chain seq x y z
N ARG A 1 -35.37 -31.83 24.23
CA ARG A 1 -35.38 -30.41 23.79
C ARG A 1 -34.08 -29.80 24.29
N GLY A 2 -33.09 -29.38 23.51
CA GLY A 2 -32.99 -29.15 22.08
C GLY A 2 -31.59 -29.47 21.55
N ARG A 3 -31.55 -29.85 20.27
CA ARG A 3 -30.38 -30.08 19.41
C ARG A 3 -29.92 -28.76 18.80
N LEU A 4 -28.62 -28.70 18.46
CA LEU A 4 -27.97 -27.88 17.43
C LEU A 4 -28.07 -26.36 17.69
N VAL A 5 -26.95 -25.63 17.68
CA VAL A 5 -26.37 -25.11 16.44
C VAL A 5 -24.88 -24.80 16.68
N SER A 6 -24.01 -25.68 16.19
CA SER A 6 -22.61 -25.35 15.84
C SER A 6 -22.62 -24.95 14.38
N ILE A 7 -22.97 -23.70 14.07
CA ILE A 7 -22.99 -23.21 12.69
C ILE A 7 -21.93 -22.11 12.57
N LEU A 8 -20.88 -22.48 11.82
CA LEU A 8 -19.80 -21.64 11.29
C LEU A 8 -18.64 -21.31 12.24
N ASN A 9 -17.90 -22.36 12.62
CA ASN A 9 -16.47 -22.21 12.89
C ASN A 9 -15.73 -22.18 11.54
N LEU A 10 -15.90 -21.10 10.77
CA LEU A 10 -15.09 -20.81 9.59
C LEU A 10 -13.75 -20.24 10.07
N ALA A 11 -12.96 -21.10 10.74
CA ALA A 11 -11.53 -20.86 10.86
C ALA A 11 -10.97 -20.93 9.43
N PHE A 12 -10.83 -19.77 8.79
CA PHE A 12 -10.02 -19.65 7.58
C PHE A 12 -8.68 -20.34 7.88
N PRO A 13 -8.21 -21.26 7.01
CA PRO A 13 -6.87 -21.80 7.19
C PRO A 13 -5.92 -20.61 7.17
N ARG A 14 -5.27 -20.32 8.30
CA ARG A 14 -4.05 -19.49 8.30
C ARG A 14 -3.00 -20.26 7.52
N ARG A 15 -3.09 -20.23 6.19
CA ARG A 15 -2.12 -20.85 5.30
C ARG A 15 -0.83 -20.01 5.38
N LYS A 16 0.10 -20.54 6.18
CA LYS A 16 1.54 -20.60 5.86
C LYS A 16 2.32 -19.27 5.82
N SER A 17 2.22 -18.44 6.86
CA SER A 17 3.24 -17.39 7.07
C SER A 17 4.63 -17.96 7.36
N VAL A 18 4.70 -19.11 8.05
CA VAL A 18 5.95 -19.78 8.41
C VAL A 18 6.61 -20.47 7.20
N GLU A 19 5.83 -21.14 6.34
CA GLU A 19 6.41 -21.83 5.18
C GLU A 19 6.90 -20.83 4.11
N LYS A 20 6.15 -19.73 3.86
CA LYS A 20 6.61 -18.65 2.97
C LYS A 20 7.93 -18.02 3.43
N LYS A 21 8.14 -17.91 4.76
CA LYS A 21 9.39 -17.40 5.33
C LYS A 21 10.56 -18.34 5.08
N TYR A 22 10.36 -19.66 5.25
CA TYR A 22 11.39 -20.67 4.99
C TYR A 22 11.78 -20.73 3.52
N GLU A 23 10.81 -20.66 2.61
CA GLU A 23 11.05 -20.62 1.16
C GLU A 23 11.82 -19.35 0.75
N SER A 24 11.44 -18.18 1.29
CA SER A 24 12.17 -16.93 1.06
C SER A 24 13.63 -17.03 1.53
N GLU A 25 13.87 -17.57 2.72
CA GLU A 25 15.24 -17.78 3.25
C GLU A 25 16.08 -18.74 2.40
N ALA A 26 15.49 -19.82 1.89
CA ALA A 26 16.17 -20.77 1.01
C ALA A 26 16.59 -20.11 -0.32
N ILE A 27 15.68 -19.34 -0.92
CA ILE A 27 15.92 -18.59 -2.16
C ILE A 27 17.03 -17.54 -1.94
N ILE A 28 16.99 -16.81 -0.82
CA ILE A 28 18.02 -15.81 -0.48
C ILE A 28 19.39 -16.49 -0.35
N LYS A 29 19.47 -17.64 0.34
CA LYS A 29 20.74 -18.39 0.49
C LYS A 29 21.28 -18.89 -0.85
N GLN A 30 20.43 -19.44 -1.71
CA GLN A 30 20.84 -19.91 -3.04
C GLN A 30 21.36 -18.75 -3.91
N THR A 31 20.68 -17.62 -3.87
CA THR A 31 21.05 -16.44 -4.67
C THR A 31 22.36 -15.83 -4.13
N GLN A 32 22.52 -15.72 -2.81
CA GLN A 32 23.76 -15.27 -2.17
C GLN A 32 24.95 -16.19 -2.45
N GLY A 33 24.74 -17.51 -2.50
CA GLY A 33 25.77 -18.47 -2.90
C GLY A 33 26.26 -18.24 -4.33
N SER A 34 25.34 -17.93 -5.24
CA SER A 34 25.66 -17.60 -6.65
C SER A 34 26.40 -16.26 -6.76
N PHE A 35 26.08 -15.28 -5.91
CA PHE A 35 26.78 -13.98 -5.88
C PHE A 35 28.19 -14.07 -5.29
N ARG A 36 28.41 -14.91 -4.27
CA ARG A 36 29.72 -15.07 -3.63
C ARG A 36 30.78 -15.70 -4.55
N SER A 37 30.38 -16.60 -5.45
CA SER A 37 31.32 -17.27 -6.35
C SER A 37 31.83 -16.38 -7.50
N HIS A 38 31.13 -15.29 -7.84
CA HIS A 38 31.44 -14.48 -9.03
C HIS A 38 32.02 -13.08 -8.75
N GLY A 39 32.21 -12.70 -7.48
CA GLY A 39 32.76 -11.40 -7.11
C GLY A 39 31.81 -10.23 -7.41
N VAL A 40 31.74 -9.25 -6.50
CA VAL A 40 30.84 -8.10 -6.64
C VAL A 40 31.36 -7.15 -7.72
N LYS A 41 30.96 -7.36 -8.97
CA LYS A 41 31.10 -6.37 -10.04
C LYS A 41 29.95 -5.37 -9.92
N ARG A 42 30.24 -4.15 -9.46
CA ARG A 42 29.27 -3.04 -9.38
C ARG A 42 28.56 -2.85 -10.72
N GLY A 43 27.23 -2.82 -10.72
CA GLY A 43 26.41 -2.50 -11.90
C GLY A 43 25.91 -3.69 -12.72
N MET A 44 26.13 -4.94 -12.29
CA MET A 44 25.59 -6.12 -12.99
C MET A 44 24.08 -6.27 -12.73
N CYS A 45 23.25 -6.02 -13.73
CA CYS A 45 21.81 -6.30 -13.70
C CYS A 45 21.55 -7.73 -14.22
N TYR A 46 20.72 -8.49 -13.51
CA TYR A 46 20.31 -9.83 -13.92
C TYR A 46 18.83 -9.80 -14.31
N THR A 47 18.50 -10.34 -15.48
CA THR A 47 17.10 -10.51 -15.90
C THR A 47 16.56 -11.77 -15.23
N LEU A 48 15.52 -11.61 -14.41
CA LEU A 48 14.88 -12.71 -13.69
C LEU A 48 13.55 -13.05 -14.35
N HIS A 49 13.35 -14.32 -14.68
CA HIS A 49 12.10 -14.83 -15.26
C HIS A 49 11.18 -15.51 -14.23
N LYS A 50 11.64 -15.66 -12.98
CA LYS A 50 10.87 -16.32 -11.90
C LYS A 50 10.22 -15.30 -10.99
N VAL A 51 8.90 -15.32 -10.92
CA VAL A 51 8.07 -14.43 -10.08
C VAL A 51 8.38 -14.60 -8.58
N GLU A 52 8.81 -15.79 -8.18
CA GLU A 52 9.18 -16.13 -6.79
C GLU A 52 10.28 -15.22 -6.21
N LEU A 53 11.14 -14.66 -7.07
CA LEU A 53 12.25 -13.79 -6.65
C LEU A 53 11.81 -12.35 -6.37
N ILE A 54 10.60 -11.95 -6.78
CA ILE A 54 10.13 -10.57 -6.63
C ILE A 54 9.77 -10.29 -5.16
N ARG A 55 9.19 -11.27 -4.45
CA ARG A 55 8.83 -11.13 -3.03
C ARG A 55 9.99 -10.66 -2.15
N PRO A 56 11.16 -11.35 -2.09
CA PRO A 56 12.26 -10.90 -1.26
C PRO A 56 12.83 -9.54 -1.68
N MET A 57 12.74 -9.16 -2.97
CA MET A 57 13.11 -7.82 -3.43
C MET A 57 12.18 -6.76 -2.83
N VAL A 58 10.86 -6.99 -2.87
CA VAL A 58 9.85 -6.09 -2.29
C VAL A 58 9.95 -6.05 -0.77
N GLU A 59 10.21 -7.18 -0.10
CA GLU A 59 10.45 -7.22 1.35
C GLU A 59 11.64 -6.34 1.77
N ALA A 60 12.71 -6.30 0.97
CA ALA A 60 13.89 -5.50 1.24
C ALA A 60 13.68 -3.99 1.04
N VAL A 61 12.90 -3.58 0.04
CA VAL A 61 12.77 -2.16 -0.35
C VAL A 61 11.44 -1.52 0.06
N GLY A 62 10.40 -2.31 0.31
CA GLY A 62 9.03 -1.80 0.51
C GLY A 62 8.88 -0.88 1.71
N TRP A 63 9.44 -1.25 2.87
CA TRP A 63 9.40 -0.40 4.06
C TRP A 63 10.23 0.90 3.91
N PRO A 64 11.48 0.86 3.40
CA PRO A 64 12.21 2.08 3.04
C PRO A 64 11.46 2.99 2.06
N LEU A 65 10.79 2.42 1.05
CA LEU A 65 9.97 3.19 0.11
C LEU A 65 8.80 3.87 0.82
N LEU A 66 8.04 3.14 1.63
CA LEU A 66 6.92 3.70 2.40
C LEU A 66 7.37 4.84 3.32
N ALA A 67 8.51 4.68 4.00
CA ALA A 67 9.10 5.74 4.83
C ALA A 67 9.46 6.97 4.00
N THR A 68 10.12 6.77 2.85
CA THR A 68 10.50 7.85 1.93
C THR A 68 9.28 8.60 1.43
N PHE A 69 8.24 7.88 1.01
CA PHE A 69 6.98 8.46 0.56
C PHE A 69 6.29 9.27 1.65
N SER A 70 6.33 8.77 2.89
CA SER A 70 5.76 9.48 4.04
C SER A 70 6.47 10.81 4.29
N VAL A 71 7.80 10.84 4.26
CA VAL A 71 8.57 12.08 4.40
C VAL A 71 8.25 13.07 3.26
N ILE A 72 8.14 12.59 2.02
CA ILE A 72 7.74 13.43 0.88
C ILE A 72 6.37 14.06 1.13
N MET A 73 5.42 13.29 1.65
CA MET A 73 4.05 13.78 1.90
C MET A 73 3.95 14.70 3.11
N GLU A 74 4.79 14.52 4.13
CA GLU A 74 4.77 15.35 5.33
C GLU A 74 5.49 16.69 5.09
N GLU A 75 6.72 16.65 4.58
CA GLU A 75 7.60 17.83 4.48
C GLU A 75 7.60 18.47 3.09
N GLY A 76 7.35 17.69 2.03
CA GLY A 76 7.46 18.16 0.66
C GLY A 76 6.18 18.81 0.13
N ASP A 77 6.34 19.95 -0.56
CA ASP A 77 5.26 20.62 -1.33
C ASP A 77 5.59 20.71 -2.84
N ASN A 78 6.62 19.98 -3.30
CA ASN A 78 6.96 19.91 -4.73
C ASN A 78 5.98 18.98 -5.45
N LYS A 79 5.15 19.57 -6.32
CA LYS A 79 4.10 18.87 -7.09
C LYS A 79 4.63 17.63 -7.85
N SER A 80 5.77 17.73 -8.53
CA SER A 80 6.32 16.61 -9.30
C SER A 80 6.73 15.44 -8.41
N ARG A 81 7.27 15.72 -7.22
CA ARG A 81 7.63 14.68 -6.24
C ARG A 81 6.40 14.03 -5.63
N VAL A 82 5.35 14.81 -5.39
CA VAL A 82 4.06 14.30 -4.87
C VAL A 82 3.40 13.36 -5.89
N LEU A 83 3.37 13.74 -7.17
CA LEU A 83 2.80 12.89 -8.23
C LEU A 83 3.54 11.54 -8.33
N LEU A 84 4.87 11.57 -8.40
CA LEU A 84 5.69 10.34 -8.39
C LEU A 84 5.49 9.51 -7.12
N CYS A 85 5.32 10.16 -5.97
CA CYS A 85 5.01 9.50 -4.71
C CYS A 85 3.65 8.79 -4.76
N MET A 86 2.63 9.41 -5.36
CA MET A 86 1.30 8.83 -5.52
C MET A 86 1.31 7.62 -6.47
N GLU A 87 2.03 7.71 -7.59
CA GLU A 87 2.28 6.56 -8.46
C GLU A 87 2.97 5.42 -7.69
N GLY A 88 3.95 5.76 -6.85
CA GLY A 88 4.63 4.83 -5.96
C GLY A 88 3.70 4.15 -4.95
N PHE A 89 2.77 4.89 -4.34
CA PHE A 89 1.73 4.31 -3.48
C PHE A 89 0.84 3.34 -4.25
N LYS A 90 0.32 3.75 -5.41
CA LYS A 90 -0.56 2.91 -6.25
C LYS A 90 0.14 1.61 -6.64
N ALA A 91 1.37 1.70 -7.14
CA ALA A 91 2.18 0.54 -7.50
C ALA A 91 2.55 -0.33 -6.29
N GLY A 92 2.90 0.29 -5.15
CA GLY A 92 3.23 -0.40 -3.91
C GLY A 92 2.06 -1.21 -3.35
N ILE A 93 0.85 -0.64 -3.37
CA ILE A 93 -0.37 -1.33 -2.96
C ILE A 93 -0.67 -2.50 -3.88
N HIS A 94 -0.60 -2.29 -5.19
CA HIS A 94 -0.86 -3.34 -6.18
C HIS A 94 0.13 -4.51 -6.04
N ILE A 95 1.44 -4.23 -6.02
CA ILE A 95 2.45 -5.29 -5.98
C ILE A 95 2.40 -6.08 -4.66
N THR A 96 2.14 -5.41 -3.53
CA THR A 96 1.99 -6.08 -2.24
C THR A 96 0.69 -6.88 -2.14
N HIS A 97 -0.37 -6.48 -2.86
CA HIS A 97 -1.57 -7.30 -3.04
C HIS A 97 -1.29 -8.56 -3.88
N VAL A 98 -0.69 -8.41 -5.06
CA VAL A 98 -0.34 -9.53 -5.96
C VAL A 98 0.58 -10.53 -5.27
N LEU A 99 1.51 -10.04 -4.44
CA LEU A 99 2.41 -10.88 -3.65
C LEU A 99 1.79 -11.32 -2.32
N GLU A 100 0.52 -11.10 -2.01
CA GLU A 100 -0.08 -11.53 -0.73
C GLU A 100 0.74 -11.08 0.51
N MET A 101 1.28 -9.86 0.48
CA MET A 101 2.05 -9.23 1.55
C MET A 101 1.14 -8.32 2.39
N ASP A 102 0.13 -8.92 3.03
CA ASP A 102 -0.99 -8.22 3.65
C ASP A 102 -0.57 -7.09 4.59
N THR A 103 0.43 -7.31 5.46
CA THR A 103 0.90 -6.30 6.41
C THR A 103 1.47 -5.07 5.72
N MET A 104 2.27 -5.27 4.68
CA MET A 104 2.88 -4.17 3.94
C MET A 104 1.83 -3.45 3.09
N ARG A 105 0.93 -4.20 2.44
CA ARG A 105 -0.22 -3.66 1.71
C ARG A 105 -1.06 -2.74 2.60
N TYR A 106 -1.44 -3.23 3.77
CA TYR A 106 -2.22 -2.48 4.75
C TYR A 106 -1.50 -1.19 5.17
N ALA A 107 -0.18 -1.25 5.39
CA ALA A 107 0.61 -0.07 5.75
C ALA A 107 0.65 0.99 4.63
N PHE A 108 0.84 0.59 3.37
CA PHE A 108 0.73 1.52 2.23
C PHE A 108 -0.67 2.13 2.14
N LEU A 109 -1.72 1.32 2.22
CA LEU A 109 -3.11 1.76 2.11
C LEU A 109 -3.50 2.75 3.21
N THR A 110 -3.25 2.39 4.46
CA THR A 110 -3.59 3.25 5.60
C THR A 110 -2.78 4.55 5.62
N SER A 111 -1.54 4.53 5.12
CA SER A 111 -0.75 5.74 4.93
C SER A 111 -1.36 6.65 3.86
N LEU A 112 -1.74 6.11 2.70
CA LEU A 112 -2.42 6.85 1.64
C LEU A 112 -3.73 7.48 2.15
N VAL A 113 -4.54 6.70 2.86
CA VAL A 113 -5.77 7.16 3.52
C VAL A 113 -5.48 8.32 4.47
N ARG A 114 -4.45 8.21 5.32
CA ARG A 114 -4.06 9.29 6.24
C ARG A 114 -3.66 10.57 5.51
N PHE A 115 -2.97 10.45 4.37
CA PHE A 115 -2.53 11.60 3.58
C PHE A 115 -3.65 12.33 2.84
N THR A 116 -4.86 11.77 2.74
CA THR A 116 -6.05 12.53 2.30
C THR A 116 -6.38 13.70 3.24
N PHE A 117 -5.94 13.61 4.51
CA PHE A 117 -6.04 14.67 5.52
C PHE A 117 -7.46 15.22 5.77
N LEU A 118 -8.49 14.41 5.50
CA LEU A 118 -9.90 14.79 5.60
C LEU A 118 -10.35 15.12 7.04
N HIS A 119 -9.62 14.66 8.06
CA HIS A 119 -9.89 14.99 9.47
C HIS A 119 -9.61 16.46 9.80
N ALA A 120 -8.76 17.13 9.01
CA ALA A 120 -8.40 18.53 9.16
C ALA A 120 -8.52 19.24 7.80
N SER A 121 -9.69 19.11 7.18
CA SER A 121 -9.98 19.58 5.81
C SER A 121 -9.65 21.05 5.55
N ARG A 122 -9.73 21.90 6.58
CA ARG A 122 -9.36 23.33 6.50
C ARG A 122 -7.87 23.59 6.25
N GLN A 123 -7.01 22.61 6.51
CA GLN A 123 -5.56 22.70 6.37
C GLN A 123 -5.05 21.85 5.19
N MET A 124 -5.95 21.29 4.38
CA MET A 124 -5.58 20.52 3.20
C MET A 124 -4.80 21.40 2.21
N ARG A 125 -3.81 20.78 1.58
CA ARG A 125 -3.02 21.33 0.48
C ARG A 125 -3.23 20.48 -0.77
N GLY A 126 -2.74 20.95 -1.92
CA GLY A 126 -2.82 20.21 -3.19
C GLY A 126 -2.29 18.77 -3.13
N LYS A 127 -1.30 18.48 -2.29
CA LYS A 127 -0.81 17.10 -2.10
C LYS A 127 -1.85 16.17 -1.46
N ASN A 128 -2.70 16.69 -0.58
CA ASN A 128 -3.78 15.91 0.05
C ASN A 128 -4.91 15.65 -0.95
N VAL A 129 -5.18 16.62 -1.83
CA VAL A 129 -6.12 16.44 -2.95
C VAL A 129 -5.60 15.37 -3.90
N GLU A 130 -4.30 15.37 -4.20
CA GLU A 130 -3.69 14.35 -5.05
C GLU A 130 -3.76 12.96 -4.43
N ALA A 131 -3.47 12.84 -3.12
CA ALA A 131 -3.65 11.58 -2.39
C ALA A 131 -5.10 11.08 -2.42
N LEU A 132 -6.08 11.98 -2.30
CA LEU A 132 -7.49 11.64 -2.41
C LEU A 132 -7.84 11.16 -3.82
N ARG A 133 -7.36 11.83 -4.88
CA ARG A 133 -7.56 11.37 -6.27
C ARG A 133 -6.97 9.98 -6.48
N THR A 134 -5.74 9.76 -6.04
CA THR A 134 -5.08 8.44 -6.14
C THR A 134 -5.86 7.35 -5.42
N LEU A 135 -6.41 7.65 -4.24
CA LEU A 135 -7.27 6.71 -3.51
C LEU A 135 -8.54 6.36 -4.31
N LEU A 136 -9.21 7.35 -4.89
CA LEU A 136 -10.42 7.14 -5.68
C LEU A 136 -10.12 6.39 -6.99
N GLU A 137 -9.01 6.69 -7.66
CA GLU A 137 -8.56 5.94 -8.84
C GLU A 137 -8.26 4.47 -8.50
N LEU A 138 -7.69 4.21 -7.33
CA LEU A 138 -7.46 2.84 -6.87
C LEU A 138 -8.78 2.08 -6.69
N CYS A 139 -9.82 2.76 -6.22
CA CYS A 139 -11.17 2.18 -6.10
C CYS A 139 -11.81 1.86 -7.46
N ASP A 140 -11.39 2.52 -8.53
CA ASP A 140 -11.88 2.24 -9.89
C ASP A 140 -11.06 1.13 -10.57
N SER A 141 -9.73 1.16 -10.40
CA SER A 141 -8.80 0.30 -11.15
C SER A 141 -8.37 -0.99 -10.44
N ASP A 142 -8.31 -1.02 -9.10
CA ASP A 142 -7.80 -2.15 -8.32
C ASP A 142 -8.56 -2.33 -6.99
N THR A 143 -9.86 -2.58 -7.10
CA THR A 143 -10.77 -2.81 -5.96
C THR A 143 -10.35 -3.99 -5.08
N ASN A 144 -9.77 -5.03 -5.67
CA ASN A 144 -9.36 -6.24 -4.94
C ASN A 144 -8.18 -5.97 -4.01
N SER A 145 -7.32 -4.98 -4.30
CA SER A 145 -6.23 -4.60 -3.41
C SER A 145 -6.69 -4.03 -2.06
N LEU A 146 -7.90 -3.47 -1.99
CA LEU A 146 -8.41 -2.79 -0.79
C LEU A 146 -8.77 -3.77 0.33
N MET A 147 -9.27 -4.96 0.00
CA MET A 147 -9.60 -6.03 0.95
C MET A 147 -10.34 -5.54 2.22
N ASP A 148 -9.74 -5.72 3.39
CA ASP A 148 -10.23 -5.33 4.70
C ASP A 148 -10.21 -3.81 4.96
N SER A 149 -9.53 -3.04 4.10
CA SER A 149 -9.40 -1.58 4.20
C SER A 149 -10.57 -0.82 3.58
N TRP A 150 -11.54 -1.50 2.94
CA TRP A 150 -12.73 -0.87 2.35
C TRP A 150 -13.50 0.02 3.33
N ASN A 151 -13.56 -0.35 4.61
CA ASN A 151 -14.23 0.47 5.63
C ASN A 151 -13.56 1.85 5.78
N ALA A 152 -12.22 1.90 5.78
CA ALA A 152 -11.49 3.16 5.87
C ALA A 152 -11.69 4.03 4.62
N VAL A 153 -11.76 3.40 3.44
CA VAL A 153 -12.04 4.10 2.18
C VAL A 153 -13.46 4.69 2.18
N LEU A 154 -14.47 3.92 2.57
CA LEU A 154 -15.85 4.40 2.64
C LEU A 154 -16.01 5.51 3.68
N GLU A 155 -15.29 5.44 4.80
CA GLU A 155 -15.25 6.52 5.77
C GLU A 155 -14.64 7.80 5.17
N CYS A 156 -13.56 7.69 4.38
CA CYS A 156 -12.99 8.83 3.64
C CYS A 156 -14.01 9.44 2.66
N VAL A 157 -14.69 8.61 1.88
CA VAL A 157 -15.71 9.09 0.92
C VAL A 157 -16.87 9.79 1.64
N SER A 158 -17.37 9.19 2.73
CA SER A 158 -18.43 9.79 3.55
C SER A 158 -18.01 11.13 4.15
N ARG A 159 -16.79 11.23 4.67
CA ARG A 159 -16.24 12.50 5.19
C ARG A 159 -16.11 13.55 4.07
N LEU A 160 -15.66 13.15 2.89
CA LEU A 160 -15.56 14.04 1.73
C LEU A 160 -16.93 14.59 1.31
N GLU A 161 -17.95 13.73 1.23
CA GLU A 161 -19.33 14.14 0.93
C GLU A 161 -19.86 15.11 1.98
N HIS A 162 -19.62 14.83 3.27
CA HIS A 162 -20.00 15.73 4.35
C HIS A 162 -19.33 17.11 4.21
N ILE A 163 -18.03 17.14 3.88
CA ILE A 163 -17.28 18.39 3.67
C ILE A 163 -17.80 19.17 2.46
N THR A 164 -18.11 18.50 1.36
CA THR A 164 -18.50 19.14 0.10
C THR A 164 -19.96 19.62 0.09
N SER A 165 -20.84 18.94 0.82
CA SER A 165 -22.26 19.32 0.99
C SER A 165 -22.48 20.54 1.90
N HIS A 166 -21.48 20.95 2.68
CA HIS A 166 -21.56 22.11 3.56
C HIS A 166 -20.76 23.31 3.00
N PRO A 167 -21.42 24.34 2.42
CA PRO A 167 -20.77 25.40 1.63
C PRO A 167 -19.76 26.26 2.40
N SER A 168 -19.79 26.25 3.73
CA SER A 168 -18.79 26.92 4.59
C SER A 168 -17.42 26.22 4.60
N ILE A 169 -17.31 24.99 4.07
CA ILE A 169 -16.08 24.18 4.03
C ILE A 169 -15.64 23.93 2.56
N THR A 170 -16.58 23.92 1.60
CA THR A 170 -16.33 23.66 0.18
C THR A 170 -15.30 24.59 -0.47
N ALA A 171 -15.25 25.87 -0.07
CA ALA A 171 -14.31 26.85 -0.61
C ALA A 171 -12.83 26.48 -0.34
N THR A 172 -12.55 25.68 0.68
CA THR A 172 -11.19 25.27 1.05
C THR A 172 -10.70 24.03 0.29
N VAL A 173 -11.61 23.15 -0.14
CA VAL A 173 -11.25 21.94 -0.92
C VAL A 173 -11.10 22.27 -2.41
N MET A 174 -11.89 23.22 -2.93
CA MET A 174 -11.90 23.59 -4.35
C MET A 174 -10.73 24.50 -4.79
N MET A 175 -9.98 25.08 -3.84
CA MET A 175 -8.86 26.00 -4.14
C MET A 175 -7.47 25.45 -3.78
N GLY A 176 -7.37 24.18 -3.37
CA GLY A 176 -6.13 23.50 -3.01
C GLY A 176 -5.39 22.86 -4.18
#